data_AF-B0RJF3-F1
#
_entry.id   AF-B0RJF3-F1
#
_cell.length_a   1.000
_cell.length_b   1.000
_cell.length_c   1.000
_cell.angle_alpha   90.00
_cell.angle_beta   90.00
_cell.angle_gamma   90.00
#
_symmetry.space_group_name_H-M   'P 1'
#
loop_
_entity.id
_entity.type
_entity.pdbx_description
1 polymer ?
#
loop_
_entity_poly.entity_id
_entity_poly.type
_entity_poly.pdbx_seq_one_letter_code
_entity_poly.pdbx_strand_id
1 'polypeptide(L)'
;MSDIDYRPHGWTPKDVPTIWVDHTTGQGVTSDGTSVKPKIGQRRKNPNLTDLLDTAASYGATRIMLSGRVPEPAPGVRHWLYVQTPGWTPGTHWIGAGVPPTGRFQHATTGHKVEVRTVAEWFGDLPLTPAQARLTWDTLAAVIASVDERARLMLSPAATGTNLWAWSLPKNVNPVPISEEIDEEQHRTSGQHHYEHLVAGPSFEEHEDCVPMIDPVKTRKISTFAHVDGRFMYAALCRELGIGPAVRLNRSAAYELMTTNPYARARYHVRFTVPADWRHVGILGMRHFRVEDGWYYPNRPGATGETWADAAEISVALNAGWLIDPLEAIVFQKAKPLDTFAERMIRARDRVTQNPEIPVPMQRALSTALRSIMIYTIGALASSGREQTRVVTNPMEIPPEFQRSVQRHGELYIFRVPSTINTRTQRMYHPELAWQIWGRGRARVLDAPTAFGNHTGGALKLAPHTLIGINGDALYTTHVPQWSLPQEHDGGDDGKTGRLRLVSVIEGSFNTPATLDARTALRARADRVGPAGAWAPRVSEAD
;
A
#
# COMPACT_ATOMS: atom_id res chain seq x y z
N MET A 1 -37.26 11.82 6.14
CA MET A 1 -35.98 12.55 6.20
C MET A 1 -35.56 12.80 4.77
N SER A 2 -35.26 14.04 4.38
CA SER A 2 -34.79 14.35 3.03
C SER A 2 -33.58 13.47 2.69
N ASP A 3 -33.67 12.68 1.62
CA ASP A 3 -32.59 11.80 1.15
C ASP A 3 -31.40 12.65 0.69
N ILE A 4 -30.48 12.95 1.61
CA ILE A 4 -29.21 13.60 1.28
C ILE A 4 -28.41 12.61 0.43
N ASP A 5 -28.08 13.00 -0.80
CA ASP A 5 -27.24 12.20 -1.70
C ASP A 5 -25.77 12.32 -1.29
N TYR A 6 -25.24 11.26 -0.67
CA TYR A 6 -23.83 11.15 -0.30
C TYR A 6 -23.00 10.49 -1.40
N ARG A 7 -23.61 10.15 -2.55
CA ARG A 7 -22.89 9.41 -3.58
C ARG A 7 -21.72 10.22 -4.14
N PRO A 8 -20.54 9.61 -4.26
CA PRO A 8 -19.45 10.21 -5.00
C PRO A 8 -19.84 10.36 -6.48
N HIS A 9 -19.41 11.46 -7.09
CA HIS A 9 -19.54 11.66 -8.52
C HIS A 9 -18.19 11.41 -9.18
N GLY A 10 -18.16 10.46 -10.12
CA GLY A 10 -17.00 10.33 -10.98
C GLY A 10 -16.92 11.50 -11.96
N TRP A 11 -15.74 11.74 -12.49
CA TRP A 11 -15.52 12.76 -13.51
C TRP A 11 -14.47 12.31 -14.51
N THR A 12 -14.44 12.98 -15.65
CA THR A 12 -13.44 12.75 -16.69
C THR A 12 -12.42 13.86 -16.60
N PRO A 13 -11.12 13.56 -16.37
CA PRO A 13 -10.08 14.58 -16.38
C PRO A 13 -9.89 15.12 -17.80
N LYS A 14 -9.39 16.35 -17.91
CA LYS A 14 -8.83 16.83 -19.18
C LYS A 14 -7.49 16.13 -19.42
N ASP A 15 -7.15 15.96 -20.69
CA ASP A 15 -5.82 15.47 -21.06
C ASP A 15 -4.74 16.40 -20.52
N VAL A 16 -3.66 15.79 -20.01
CA VAL A 16 -2.54 16.51 -19.41
C VAL A 16 -1.35 16.38 -20.35
N PRO A 17 -0.96 17.45 -21.06
CA PRO A 17 0.24 17.45 -21.90
C PRO A 17 1.46 17.03 -21.08
N THR A 18 2.00 15.85 -21.40
CA THR A 18 3.05 15.19 -20.61
C THR A 18 4.27 14.93 -21.46
N ILE A 19 5.45 15.24 -20.92
CA ILE A 19 6.72 14.69 -21.41
C ILE A 19 7.22 13.61 -20.46
N TRP A 20 7.78 12.55 -21.03
CA TRP A 20 8.45 11.47 -20.34
C TRP A 20 9.92 11.65 -20.60
N VAL A 21 10.74 11.82 -19.57
CA VAL A 21 12.17 12.11 -19.74
C VAL A 21 13.00 11.34 -18.72
N ASP A 22 14.21 10.96 -19.14
CA ASP A 22 15.19 10.36 -18.24
C ASP A 22 15.78 11.44 -17.33
N HIS A 23 15.80 11.19 -16.02
CA HIS A 23 16.27 12.17 -15.04
C HIS A 23 17.71 12.63 -15.32
N THR A 24 18.59 11.73 -15.77
CA THR A 24 20.03 12.01 -15.91
C THR A 24 20.35 12.75 -17.21
N THR A 25 19.70 12.36 -18.30
CA THR A 25 20.00 12.89 -19.65
C THR A 25 19.01 13.94 -20.12
N GLY A 26 17.79 13.97 -19.57
CA GLY A 26 16.66 14.79 -20.03
C GLY A 26 16.14 14.47 -21.42
N GLN A 27 16.67 13.44 -22.08
CA GLN A 27 16.12 12.94 -23.33
C GLN A 27 14.84 12.16 -23.06
N GLY A 28 13.93 12.17 -24.02
CA GLY A 28 12.66 11.50 -23.83
C GLY A 28 11.70 11.62 -24.98
N VAL A 29 10.41 11.56 -24.66
CA VAL A 29 9.30 11.62 -25.62
C VAL A 29 8.12 12.42 -25.06
N THR A 30 7.40 13.09 -25.94
CA THR A 30 6.10 13.72 -25.65
C THR A 30 4.98 12.66 -25.59
N SER A 31 3.76 13.09 -25.24
CA SER A 31 2.60 12.20 -25.15
C SER A 31 2.24 11.56 -26.51
N ASP A 32 2.41 12.29 -27.61
CA ASP A 32 2.25 11.84 -29.00
C ASP A 32 3.45 11.03 -29.54
N GLY A 33 4.52 10.88 -28.75
CA GLY A 33 5.69 10.08 -29.11
C GLY A 33 6.80 10.85 -29.84
N THR A 34 6.65 12.16 -30.03
CA THR A 34 7.70 13.02 -30.59
C THR A 34 8.91 13.06 -29.66
N SER A 35 10.13 12.99 -30.24
CA SER A 35 11.37 13.00 -29.46
C SER A 35 11.58 14.34 -28.73
N VAL A 36 11.90 14.25 -27.44
CA VAL A 36 12.25 15.38 -26.58
C VAL A 36 13.75 15.50 -26.47
N LYS A 37 14.28 16.67 -26.84
CA LYS A 37 15.68 17.04 -26.62
C LYS A 37 15.75 18.06 -25.46
N PRO A 38 16.62 17.84 -24.46
CA PRO A 38 16.72 18.74 -23.32
C PRO A 38 17.31 20.09 -23.73
N LYS A 39 16.75 21.17 -23.18
CA LYS A 39 17.33 22.51 -23.24
C LYS A 39 18.38 22.66 -22.15
N ILE A 40 19.63 22.29 -22.46
CA ILE A 40 20.73 22.33 -21.50
C ILE A 40 21.47 23.68 -21.62
N GLY A 41 21.70 24.34 -20.48
CA GLY A 41 22.55 25.54 -20.43
C GLY A 41 23.97 25.32 -20.97
N GLN A 42 24.56 26.35 -21.60
CA GLN A 42 25.79 26.28 -22.44
C GLN A 42 27.02 25.59 -21.81
N ARG A 43 27.11 25.46 -20.48
CA ARG A 43 28.27 24.89 -19.77
C ARG A 43 28.04 23.49 -19.18
N ARG A 44 26.84 22.90 -19.35
CA ARG A 44 26.47 21.64 -18.70
C ARG A 44 26.34 20.50 -19.71
N LYS A 45 26.72 19.29 -19.28
CA LYS A 45 26.54 18.05 -20.06
C LYS A 45 25.19 17.38 -19.79
N ASN A 46 24.69 17.50 -18.56
CA ASN A 46 23.43 16.92 -18.09
C ASN A 46 22.49 18.04 -17.61
N PRO A 47 21.17 17.93 -17.83
CA PRO A 47 20.20 18.93 -17.39
C PRO A 47 20.05 18.94 -15.87
N ASN A 48 19.81 20.12 -15.31
CA ASN A 48 19.28 20.26 -13.95
C ASN A 48 17.75 20.41 -13.96
N LEU A 49 17.14 20.61 -12.79
CA LEU A 49 15.68 20.80 -12.69
C LEU A 49 15.18 22.00 -13.52
N THR A 50 15.91 23.13 -13.55
CA THR A 50 15.56 24.29 -14.38
C THR A 50 15.54 23.94 -15.86
N ASP A 51 16.58 23.27 -16.36
CA ASP A 51 16.67 22.83 -17.76
C ASP A 51 15.48 21.93 -18.13
N LEU A 52 15.06 21.04 -17.22
CA LEU A 52 13.91 20.15 -17.42
C LEU A 52 12.58 20.92 -17.46
N LEU A 53 12.40 21.91 -16.57
CA LEU A 53 11.22 22.77 -16.56
C LEU A 53 11.11 23.61 -17.84
N ASP A 54 12.23 24.20 -18.29
CA ASP A 54 12.30 24.97 -19.53
C ASP A 54 12.07 24.09 -20.76
N THR A 55 12.57 22.85 -20.72
CA THR A 55 12.29 21.84 -21.73
C THR A 55 10.79 21.58 -21.79
N ALA A 56 10.14 21.27 -20.67
CA ALA A 56 8.68 21.04 -20.62
C ALA A 56 7.88 22.22 -21.17
N ALA A 57 8.19 23.45 -20.72
CA ALA A 57 7.53 24.65 -21.20
C ALA A 57 7.65 24.82 -22.73
N SER A 58 8.81 24.50 -23.31
CA SER A 58 9.04 24.63 -24.75
C SER A 58 8.26 23.63 -25.61
N TYR A 59 7.89 22.49 -25.04
CA TYR A 59 7.02 21.49 -25.67
C TYR A 59 5.55 21.69 -25.28
N GLY A 60 5.21 22.79 -24.59
CA GLY A 60 3.85 23.06 -24.10
C GLY A 60 3.36 22.07 -23.03
N ALA A 61 4.27 21.29 -22.45
CA ALA A 61 3.94 20.27 -21.46
C ALA A 61 3.66 20.92 -20.09
N THR A 62 2.64 20.42 -19.41
CA THR A 62 2.28 20.83 -18.05
C THR A 62 2.66 19.77 -17.02
N ARG A 63 3.16 18.61 -17.47
CA ARG A 63 3.64 17.53 -16.61
C ARG A 63 4.94 16.90 -17.14
N ILE A 64 5.86 16.63 -16.22
CA ILE A 64 7.08 15.84 -16.46
C ILE A 64 6.95 14.53 -15.68
N MET A 65 7.10 13.41 -16.38
CA MET A 65 7.26 12.08 -15.79
C MET A 65 8.72 11.66 -15.87
N LEU A 66 9.42 11.69 -14.75
CA LEU A 66 10.85 11.35 -14.65
C LEU A 66 11.04 9.83 -14.56
N SER A 67 11.77 9.27 -15.52
CA SER A 67 12.26 7.89 -15.48
C SER A 67 13.70 7.81 -14.98
N GLY A 68 14.16 6.60 -14.69
CA GLY A 68 15.50 6.34 -14.17
C GLY A 68 15.60 6.53 -12.65
N ARG A 69 16.81 6.35 -12.11
CA ARG A 69 17.06 6.45 -10.67
C ARG A 69 17.09 7.92 -10.25
N VAL A 70 15.97 8.38 -9.69
CA VAL A 70 15.88 9.70 -9.07
C VAL A 70 16.65 9.69 -7.75
N PRO A 71 17.41 10.74 -7.39
CA PRO A 71 18.14 10.77 -6.12
C PRO A 71 17.17 10.72 -4.94
N GLU A 72 17.29 9.73 -4.07
CA GLU A 72 16.72 9.81 -2.73
C GLU A 72 17.66 10.66 -1.87
N PRO A 73 17.20 11.75 -1.25
CA PRO A 73 18.06 12.50 -0.35
C PRO A 73 18.39 11.62 0.86
N ALA A 74 19.68 11.47 1.16
CA ALA A 74 20.10 10.93 2.45
C ALA A 74 19.51 11.81 3.59
N PRO A 75 19.31 11.26 4.80
CA PRO A 75 18.87 12.05 5.94
C PRO A 75 19.72 13.33 6.10
N GLY A 76 19.08 14.49 6.18
CA GLY A 76 19.75 15.80 6.28
C GLY A 76 20.20 16.43 4.96
N VAL A 77 20.07 15.73 3.82
CA VAL A 77 20.34 16.29 2.48
C VAL A 77 19.09 16.92 1.90
N ARG A 78 19.23 18.11 1.30
CA ARG A 78 18.12 18.82 0.64
C ARG A 78 17.56 17.99 -0.52
N HIS A 79 16.24 17.78 -0.54
CA HIS A 79 15.55 17.08 -1.62
C HIS A 79 15.75 17.80 -2.97
N TRP A 80 15.90 17.05 -4.07
CA TRP A 80 16.21 17.59 -5.40
C TRP A 80 15.12 18.52 -5.97
N LEU A 81 13.87 18.36 -5.55
CA LEU A 81 12.77 19.29 -5.86
C LEU A 81 12.88 20.64 -5.14
N TYR A 82 13.64 20.72 -4.05
CA TYR A 82 13.82 21.97 -3.32
C TYR A 82 14.96 22.80 -3.87
N VAL A 83 15.64 22.45 -4.95
CA VAL A 83 16.75 23.27 -5.48
C VAL A 83 16.24 24.62 -6.03
N GLN A 84 17.12 25.63 -6.07
CA GLN A 84 16.78 26.89 -6.73
C GLN A 84 16.52 26.66 -8.22
N THR A 85 15.44 27.24 -8.73
CA THR A 85 15.01 27.12 -10.13
C THR A 85 14.84 28.52 -10.73
N PRO A 86 15.91 29.15 -11.24
CA PRO A 86 15.82 30.51 -11.82
C PRO A 86 14.74 30.60 -12.90
N GLY A 87 13.92 31.67 -12.85
CA GLY A 87 12.78 31.86 -13.76
C GLY A 87 11.49 31.13 -13.34
N TRP A 88 11.55 30.30 -12.29
CA TRP A 88 10.42 29.51 -11.80
C TRP A 88 10.14 29.80 -10.32
N THR A 89 8.87 29.95 -10.00
CA THR A 89 8.37 30.06 -8.63
C THR A 89 7.92 28.68 -8.15
N PRO A 90 8.48 28.14 -7.06
CA PRO A 90 8.03 26.88 -6.48
C PRO A 90 6.63 27.06 -5.88
N GLY A 91 5.75 26.08 -6.12
CA GLY A 91 4.42 25.99 -5.54
C GLY A 91 4.35 24.94 -4.43
N THR A 92 3.21 24.26 -4.34
CA THR A 92 3.02 23.15 -3.39
C THR A 92 3.84 21.94 -3.81
N HIS A 93 4.57 21.35 -2.88
CA HIS A 93 5.29 20.09 -3.07
C HIS A 93 4.74 19.02 -2.13
N TRP A 94 4.80 17.77 -2.56
CA TRP A 94 4.52 16.62 -1.70
C TRP A 94 5.76 15.74 -1.66
N ILE A 95 6.44 15.77 -0.52
CA ILE A 95 7.67 15.05 -0.25
C ILE A 95 7.53 14.47 1.15
N GLY A 96 7.66 13.16 1.28
CA GLY A 96 7.53 12.44 2.54
C GLY A 96 8.04 11.02 2.40
N ALA A 97 8.41 10.38 3.52
CA ALA A 97 8.82 8.99 3.53
C ALA A 97 7.69 8.11 2.96
N GLY A 98 8.01 7.26 1.98
CA GLY A 98 7.05 6.34 1.36
C GLY A 98 6.02 6.99 0.44
N VAL A 99 6.13 8.28 0.13
CA VAL A 99 5.23 8.98 -0.83
C VAL A 99 6.02 9.40 -2.07
N PRO A 100 5.55 9.05 -3.29
CA PRO A 100 6.21 9.50 -4.51
C PRO A 100 6.30 11.03 -4.59
N PRO A 101 7.50 11.59 -4.79
CA PRO A 101 7.71 13.02 -4.74
C PRO A 101 6.97 13.72 -5.87
N THR A 102 6.30 14.82 -5.56
CA THR A 102 5.62 15.68 -6.55
C THR A 102 6.04 17.13 -6.34
N GLY A 103 6.60 17.72 -7.39
CA GLY A 103 6.97 19.14 -7.44
C GLY A 103 6.01 19.92 -8.32
N ARG A 104 5.71 21.17 -7.98
CA ARG A 104 4.90 22.07 -8.79
C ARG A 104 5.60 23.40 -8.95
N PHE A 105 5.73 23.86 -10.17
CA PHE A 105 6.46 25.07 -10.50
C PHE A 105 5.61 25.94 -11.42
N GLN A 106 5.70 27.25 -11.24
CA GLN A 106 5.06 28.23 -12.11
C GLN A 106 6.13 29.15 -12.68
N HIS A 107 6.20 29.29 -14.00
CA HIS A 107 7.14 30.18 -14.64
C HIS A 107 6.81 31.64 -14.28
N ALA A 108 7.79 32.40 -13.80
CA ALA A 108 7.58 33.73 -13.20
C ALA A 108 6.99 34.74 -14.20
N THR A 109 7.44 34.71 -15.46
CA THR A 109 6.98 35.65 -16.50
C THR A 109 5.71 35.19 -17.23
N THR A 110 5.64 33.94 -17.68
CA THR A 110 4.54 33.45 -18.52
C THR A 110 3.37 32.88 -17.72
N GLY A 111 3.58 32.60 -16.43
CA GLY A 111 2.59 31.91 -15.59
C GLY A 111 2.38 30.43 -15.94
N HIS A 112 3.16 29.87 -16.88
CA HIS A 112 3.06 28.46 -17.27
C HIS A 112 3.32 27.53 -16.09
N LYS A 113 2.49 26.51 -15.91
CA LYS A 113 2.55 25.61 -14.74
C LYS A 113 3.05 24.23 -15.16
N VAL A 114 4.04 23.72 -14.42
CA VAL A 114 4.62 22.40 -14.64
C VAL A 114 4.61 21.59 -13.34
N GLU A 115 4.03 20.40 -13.40
CA GLU A 115 4.10 19.40 -12.34
C GLU A 115 5.17 18.35 -12.67
N VAL A 116 6.06 18.08 -11.72
CA VAL A 116 7.16 17.11 -11.86
C VAL A 116 6.86 15.91 -10.98
N ARG A 117 6.75 14.72 -11.57
CA ARG A 117 6.47 13.45 -10.89
C ARG A 117 7.42 12.36 -11.37
N THR A 118 7.38 11.19 -10.74
CA THR A 118 8.22 10.06 -11.10
C THR A 118 7.40 8.95 -11.76
N VAL A 119 8.01 8.26 -12.71
CA VAL A 119 7.46 7.04 -13.34
C VAL A 119 7.24 5.95 -12.28
N ALA A 120 8.09 5.90 -11.26
CA ALA A 120 8.03 4.94 -10.16
C ALA A 120 6.75 5.04 -9.31
N GLU A 121 6.08 6.20 -9.28
CA GLU A 121 4.77 6.34 -8.62
C GLU A 121 3.74 5.31 -9.13
N TRP A 122 3.80 5.03 -10.43
CA TRP A 122 2.86 4.13 -11.08
C TRP A 122 3.45 2.74 -11.23
N PHE A 123 4.68 2.64 -11.71
CA PHE A 123 5.24 1.37 -12.16
C PHE A 123 6.26 0.76 -11.18
N GLY A 124 6.47 1.38 -10.02
CA GLY A 124 7.50 0.99 -9.05
C GLY A 124 8.92 1.20 -9.58
N ASP A 125 9.90 0.56 -8.96
CA ASP A 125 11.33 0.76 -9.28
C ASP A 125 11.80 0.01 -10.55
N LEU A 126 10.89 -0.26 -11.48
CA LEU A 126 11.24 -0.91 -12.74
C LEU A 126 12.07 0.05 -13.60
N PRO A 127 13.19 -0.41 -14.20
CA PRO A 127 14.06 0.42 -15.02
C PRO A 127 13.47 0.65 -16.41
N LEU A 128 12.41 1.44 -16.49
CA LEU A 128 11.75 1.81 -17.76
C LEU A 128 12.45 3.00 -18.41
N THR A 129 12.71 2.91 -19.71
CA THR A 129 13.08 4.08 -20.51
C THR A 129 11.89 5.02 -20.67
N PRO A 130 12.09 6.31 -21.03
CA PRO A 130 10.97 7.24 -21.26
C PRO A 130 9.94 6.72 -22.26
N ALA A 131 10.38 6.11 -23.36
CA ALA A 131 9.51 5.55 -24.38
C ALA A 131 8.71 4.34 -23.86
N GLN A 132 9.36 3.46 -23.10
CA GLN A 132 8.68 2.33 -22.45
C GLN A 132 7.66 2.80 -21.41
N ALA A 133 8.00 3.82 -20.62
CA ALA A 133 7.09 4.41 -19.63
C ALA A 133 5.85 5.02 -20.29
N ARG A 134 6.02 5.80 -21.39
CA ARG A 134 4.90 6.33 -22.19
C ARG A 134 4.02 5.21 -22.73
N LEU A 135 4.60 4.21 -23.37
CA LEU A 135 3.85 3.09 -23.95
C LEU A 135 3.09 2.28 -22.87
N THR A 136 3.73 2.08 -21.71
CA THR A 136 3.10 1.41 -20.56
C THR A 136 1.94 2.24 -20.01
N TRP A 137 2.07 3.57 -19.96
CA TRP A 137 0.98 4.48 -19.57
C TRP A 137 -0.21 4.39 -20.51
N ASP A 138 0.02 4.44 -21.82
CA ASP A 138 -1.05 4.34 -22.83
C ASP A 138 -1.76 2.98 -22.73
N THR A 139 -0.98 1.91 -22.56
CA THR A 139 -1.51 0.56 -22.37
C THR A 139 -2.33 0.46 -21.08
N LEU A 140 -1.86 1.04 -19.97
CA LEU A 140 -2.60 1.11 -18.72
C LEU A 140 -3.92 1.89 -18.88
N ALA A 141 -3.91 3.01 -19.61
CA ALA A 141 -5.09 3.80 -19.89
C ALA A 141 -6.13 3.00 -20.69
N ALA A 142 -5.70 2.26 -21.71
CA ALA A 142 -6.55 1.37 -22.49
C ALA A 142 -7.13 0.24 -21.63
N VAL A 143 -6.31 -0.38 -20.78
CA VAL A 143 -6.76 -1.43 -19.85
C VAL A 143 -7.81 -0.90 -18.87
N ILE A 144 -7.62 0.29 -18.28
CA ILE A 144 -8.60 0.90 -17.38
C ILE A 144 -9.89 1.28 -18.12
N ALA A 145 -9.79 1.89 -19.30
CA ALA A 145 -10.97 2.21 -20.11
C ALA A 145 -11.75 0.97 -20.56
N SER A 146 -11.08 -0.18 -20.70
CA SER A 146 -11.72 -1.43 -21.10
C SER A 146 -12.63 -2.04 -20.02
N VAL A 147 -12.50 -1.65 -18.75
CA VAL A 147 -13.36 -2.15 -17.64
C VAL A 147 -14.52 -1.22 -17.29
N ASP A 148 -14.43 0.04 -17.69
CA ASP A 148 -15.53 1.01 -17.73
C ASP A 148 -15.16 2.11 -18.74
N GLU A 149 -16.01 2.35 -19.74
CA GLU A 149 -15.73 3.30 -20.84
C GLU A 149 -15.54 4.75 -20.38
N ARG A 150 -15.99 5.09 -19.17
CA ARG A 150 -15.85 6.41 -18.54
C ARG A 150 -14.56 6.52 -17.74
N ALA A 151 -13.91 5.39 -17.43
CA ALA A 151 -12.71 5.37 -16.62
C ALA A 151 -11.50 5.89 -17.41
N ARG A 152 -10.75 6.80 -16.78
CA ARG A 152 -9.53 7.40 -17.32
C ARG A 152 -8.47 7.44 -16.21
N LEU A 153 -7.20 7.45 -16.61
CA LEU A 153 -6.11 7.67 -15.67
C LEU A 153 -6.18 9.11 -15.14
N MET A 154 -6.10 9.23 -13.83
CA MET A 154 -6.04 10.51 -13.13
C MET A 154 -4.59 10.91 -12.92
N LEU A 155 -4.36 11.99 -12.17
CA LEU A 155 -2.99 12.43 -11.87
C LEU A 155 -2.20 11.38 -11.09
N SER A 156 -2.85 10.65 -10.17
CA SER A 156 -2.24 9.62 -9.32
C SER A 156 -3.01 8.28 -9.35
N PRO A 157 -2.39 7.17 -8.92
CA PRO A 157 -3.09 5.88 -8.84
C PRO A 157 -4.29 5.92 -7.87
N ALA A 158 -4.14 6.61 -6.73
CA ALA A 158 -5.21 6.79 -5.75
C ALA A 158 -6.43 7.49 -6.37
N ALA A 159 -6.19 8.63 -7.04
CA ALA A 159 -7.28 9.37 -7.68
C ALA A 159 -7.95 8.55 -8.78
N THR A 160 -7.19 7.71 -9.50
CA THR A 160 -7.71 6.82 -10.53
C THR A 160 -8.68 5.80 -9.96
N GLY A 161 -8.29 5.09 -8.90
CA GLY A 161 -9.16 4.08 -8.34
C GLY A 161 -10.31 4.69 -7.53
N THR A 162 -10.15 5.82 -6.84
CA THR A 162 -11.28 6.53 -6.19
C THR A 162 -12.31 6.99 -7.22
N ASN A 163 -11.89 7.52 -8.38
CA ASN A 163 -12.79 7.89 -9.47
C ASN A 163 -13.47 6.66 -10.09
N LEU A 164 -12.73 5.57 -10.29
CA LEU A 164 -13.30 4.30 -10.77
C LEU A 164 -14.30 3.71 -9.76
N TRP A 165 -14.04 3.81 -8.46
CA TRP A 165 -14.97 3.40 -7.41
C TRP A 165 -16.25 4.21 -7.48
N ALA A 166 -16.18 5.54 -7.62
CA ALA A 166 -17.36 6.38 -7.79
C ALA A 166 -18.25 5.93 -8.97
N TRP A 167 -17.62 5.49 -10.09
CA TRP A 167 -18.33 4.90 -11.22
C TRP A 167 -18.80 3.46 -11.04
N SER A 168 -18.26 2.77 -10.06
CA SER A 168 -18.55 1.36 -9.75
C SER A 168 -19.62 1.21 -8.67
N LEU A 169 -19.92 2.26 -7.92
CA LEU A 169 -20.86 2.22 -6.82
C LEU A 169 -22.28 1.87 -7.33
N PRO A 170 -22.90 0.76 -6.88
CA PRO A 170 -24.22 0.35 -7.35
C PRO A 170 -25.25 1.46 -7.18
N LYS A 171 -26.14 1.67 -8.16
CA LYS A 171 -27.08 2.81 -8.19
C LYS A 171 -28.01 2.89 -6.96
N ASN A 172 -28.28 1.75 -6.33
CA ASN A 172 -29.15 1.61 -5.16
C ASN A 172 -28.41 1.80 -3.81
N VAL A 173 -27.12 2.14 -3.81
CA VAL A 173 -26.32 2.30 -2.59
C VAL A 173 -26.06 3.79 -2.33
N ASN A 174 -26.59 4.34 -1.25
CA ASN A 174 -26.19 5.66 -0.76
C ASN A 174 -25.17 5.48 0.37
N PRO A 175 -23.88 5.81 0.18
CA PRO A 175 -22.86 5.56 1.19
C PRO A 175 -22.95 6.66 2.24
N VAL A 176 -23.84 6.49 3.21
CA VAL A 176 -23.99 7.46 4.30
C VAL A 176 -22.72 7.41 5.17
N PRO A 177 -22.09 8.55 5.48
CA PRO A 177 -20.92 8.56 6.36
C PRO A 177 -21.23 8.02 7.76
N ILE A 178 -20.21 7.46 8.41
CA ILE A 178 -20.25 7.17 9.85
C ILE A 178 -20.27 8.46 10.67
N SER A 179 -20.66 8.38 11.95
CA SER A 179 -20.58 9.53 12.86
C SER A 179 -19.11 9.90 13.16
N GLU A 180 -18.87 11.17 13.45
CA GLU A 180 -17.53 11.70 13.80
C GLU A 180 -16.93 10.97 15.00
N GLU A 181 -17.73 10.66 16.03
CA GLU A 181 -17.29 9.90 17.21
C GLU A 181 -16.74 8.51 16.84
N ILE A 182 -17.47 7.78 15.98
CA ILE A 182 -17.03 6.47 15.50
C ILE A 182 -15.79 6.64 14.63
N ASP A 183 -15.74 7.69 13.81
CA ASP A 183 -14.58 7.95 12.96
C ASP A 183 -13.30 8.15 13.77
N GLU A 184 -13.31 9.08 14.72
CA GLU A 184 -12.17 9.40 15.55
C GLU A 184 -11.68 8.23 16.42
N GLU A 185 -12.61 7.43 16.95
CA GLU A 185 -12.26 6.22 17.70
C GLU A 185 -11.61 5.19 16.79
N GLN A 186 -12.27 4.84 15.70
CA GLN A 186 -11.81 3.75 14.83
C GLN A 186 -10.55 4.14 14.07
N HIS A 187 -10.32 5.41 13.75
CA HIS A 187 -9.07 5.90 13.18
C HIS A 187 -7.89 5.68 14.15
N ARG A 188 -8.10 5.89 15.45
CA ARG A 188 -7.07 5.67 16.49
C ARG A 188 -6.79 4.19 16.77
N THR A 189 -7.76 3.32 16.48
CA THR A 189 -7.72 1.89 16.83
C THR A 189 -7.64 0.97 15.62
N SER A 190 -7.35 1.50 14.43
CA SER A 190 -7.15 0.71 13.21
C SER A 190 -5.69 0.67 12.79
N GLY A 191 -5.03 -0.46 13.01
CA GLY A 191 -3.80 -0.77 12.29
C GLY A 191 -4.10 -0.99 10.80
N GLN A 192 -3.15 -0.69 9.91
CA GLN A 192 -3.30 -0.99 8.47
C GLN A 192 -2.90 -2.42 8.14
N HIS A 193 -1.86 -2.93 8.80
CA HIS A 193 -1.15 -4.14 8.41
C HIS A 193 -0.69 -4.93 9.63
N HIS A 194 -0.42 -6.22 9.41
CA HIS A 194 0.25 -7.09 10.38
C HIS A 194 1.76 -6.96 10.18
N TYR A 195 2.45 -6.34 11.14
CA TYR A 195 3.89 -6.14 11.08
C TYR A 195 4.55 -6.79 12.29
N GLU A 196 5.33 -7.83 12.03
CA GLU A 196 6.13 -8.50 13.05
C GLU A 196 7.49 -8.91 12.47
N HIS A 197 8.55 -8.65 13.23
CA HIS A 197 9.83 -9.34 13.08
C HIS A 197 9.90 -10.39 14.19
N LEU A 198 10.09 -11.66 13.83
CA LEU A 198 9.89 -12.79 14.74
C LEU A 198 11.21 -13.45 15.16
N VAL A 199 12.35 -12.88 14.76
CA VAL A 199 13.68 -13.31 15.17
C VAL A 199 14.12 -12.44 16.34
N ALA A 200 14.59 -13.05 17.43
CA ALA A 200 15.11 -12.31 18.57
C ALA A 200 16.30 -11.43 18.14
N GLY A 201 16.36 -10.19 18.63
CA GLY A 201 17.41 -9.25 18.28
C GLY A 201 16.93 -7.79 18.24
N PRO A 202 17.73 -6.87 17.70
CA PRO A 202 17.46 -5.43 17.74
C PRO A 202 16.19 -4.96 17.02
N SER A 203 15.63 -5.79 16.13
CA SER A 203 14.37 -5.46 15.45
C SER A 203 13.17 -6.25 15.96
N PHE A 204 13.35 -7.07 17.00
CA PHE A 204 12.25 -7.75 17.67
C PHE A 204 11.48 -6.76 18.56
N GLU A 205 10.20 -7.03 18.79
CA GLU A 205 9.36 -6.24 19.68
C GLU A 205 9.79 -6.42 21.15
N GLU A 206 10.02 -5.33 21.87
CA GLU A 206 10.53 -5.37 23.25
C GLU A 206 9.42 -5.53 24.30
N HIS A 207 8.14 -5.47 23.90
CA HIS A 207 7.01 -5.68 24.80
C HIS A 207 7.05 -7.04 25.51
N GLU A 208 6.73 -7.07 26.80
CA GLU A 208 6.83 -8.29 27.64
C GLU A 208 5.93 -9.44 27.18
N ASP A 209 4.84 -9.12 26.48
CA ASP A 209 3.91 -10.09 25.91
C ASP A 209 4.31 -10.61 24.53
N CYS A 210 5.47 -10.20 24.01
CA CYS A 210 6.00 -10.65 22.74
C CYS A 210 7.17 -11.62 22.94
N VAL A 211 7.04 -12.81 22.39
CA VAL A 211 8.03 -13.89 22.43
C VAL A 211 8.51 -14.20 21.02
N PRO A 212 9.83 -14.23 20.76
CA PRO A 212 10.36 -14.49 19.43
C PRO A 212 10.13 -15.94 19.02
N MET A 213 9.94 -16.15 17.71
CA MET A 213 9.79 -17.49 17.13
C MET A 213 11.14 -18.15 16.85
N ILE A 214 12.17 -17.35 16.57
CA ILE A 214 13.53 -17.83 16.29
C ILE A 214 14.52 -17.12 17.21
N ASP A 215 15.31 -17.90 17.93
CA ASP A 215 16.47 -17.42 18.67
C ASP A 215 17.74 -17.62 17.82
N PRO A 216 18.40 -16.54 17.35
CA PRO A 216 19.59 -16.64 16.52
C PRO A 216 20.81 -17.19 17.27
N VAL A 217 20.80 -17.22 18.61
CA VAL A 217 21.86 -17.87 19.41
C VAL A 217 21.78 -19.39 19.24
N LYS A 218 20.56 -19.93 19.22
CA LYS A 218 20.29 -21.37 19.03
C LYS A 218 20.31 -21.77 17.56
N THR A 219 19.75 -20.93 16.69
CA THR A 219 19.70 -21.14 15.24
C THR A 219 20.51 -20.05 14.56
N ARG A 220 21.85 -20.23 14.48
CA ARG A 220 22.75 -19.21 13.91
C ARG A 220 22.62 -19.07 12.39
N LYS A 221 22.33 -20.19 11.73
CA LYS A 221 22.26 -20.28 10.27
C LYS A 221 20.92 -20.84 9.82
N ILE A 222 20.42 -20.32 8.71
CA ILE A 222 19.27 -20.86 8.00
C ILE A 222 19.74 -21.37 6.63
N SER A 223 19.17 -22.49 6.21
CA SER A 223 19.49 -23.10 4.91
C SER A 223 18.62 -22.57 3.78
N THR A 224 17.46 -22.03 4.10
CA THR A 224 16.46 -21.56 3.16
C THR A 224 15.89 -20.23 3.64
N PHE A 225 15.61 -19.33 2.71
CA PHE A 225 14.80 -18.15 2.92
C PHE A 225 13.71 -18.12 1.85
N ALA A 226 12.46 -18.22 2.26
CA ALA A 226 11.30 -18.18 1.39
C ALA A 226 10.45 -16.94 1.70
N HIS A 227 10.02 -16.27 0.63
CA HIS A 227 9.16 -15.10 0.64
C HIS A 227 7.83 -15.46 -0.02
N VAL A 228 6.76 -15.42 0.77
CA VAL A 228 5.38 -15.64 0.36
C VAL A 228 4.64 -14.31 0.41
N ASP A 229 3.80 -14.01 -0.58
CA ASP A 229 3.05 -12.75 -0.65
C ASP A 229 1.62 -12.97 -1.17
N GLY A 230 0.72 -12.08 -0.80
CA GLY A 230 -0.66 -12.05 -1.27
C GLY A 230 -0.80 -11.67 -2.75
N ARG A 231 -1.34 -12.57 -3.58
CA ARG A 231 -1.71 -12.26 -4.97
C ARG A 231 -2.85 -11.24 -5.00
N PHE A 232 -2.50 -9.96 -5.20
CA PHE A 232 -3.45 -8.86 -5.33
C PHE A 232 -4.48 -8.85 -4.18
N MET A 233 -3.97 -9.04 -2.95
CA MET A 233 -4.75 -9.40 -1.77
C MET A 233 -5.95 -8.49 -1.53
N TYR A 234 -5.74 -7.17 -1.55
CA TYR A 234 -6.76 -6.18 -1.20
C TYR A 234 -7.99 -6.24 -2.12
N ALA A 235 -7.80 -6.63 -3.38
CA ALA A 235 -8.90 -6.82 -4.31
C ALA A 235 -9.89 -7.92 -3.87
N ALA A 236 -9.38 -9.01 -3.29
CA ALA A 236 -10.23 -10.09 -2.77
C ALA A 236 -11.00 -9.69 -1.50
N LEU A 237 -10.49 -8.70 -0.74
CA LEU A 237 -11.03 -8.33 0.56
C LEU A 237 -12.15 -7.29 0.48
N CYS A 238 -12.32 -6.64 -0.67
CA CYS A 238 -13.38 -5.67 -0.98
C CYS A 238 -14.81 -6.25 -0.97
N ARG A 239 -14.94 -7.58 -0.97
CA ARG A 239 -16.22 -8.27 -1.17
C ARG A 239 -17.16 -8.12 0.02
N GLU A 240 -18.40 -7.75 -0.25
CA GLU A 240 -19.50 -7.66 0.72
C GLU A 240 -19.18 -6.85 1.99
N LEU A 241 -18.55 -5.68 1.82
CA LEU A 241 -18.33 -4.72 2.89
C LEU A 241 -19.62 -4.02 3.31
N GLY A 242 -19.62 -3.52 4.55
CA GLY A 242 -20.65 -2.64 5.07
C GLY A 242 -20.28 -1.17 4.97
N ILE A 243 -21.29 -0.30 5.06
CA ILE A 243 -21.19 1.18 5.04
C ILE A 243 -21.86 1.77 6.29
N GLY A 244 -21.72 3.08 6.49
CA GLY A 244 -22.53 3.82 7.44
C GLY A 244 -24.01 3.98 7.03
N PRO A 245 -24.87 4.48 7.94
CA PRO A 245 -24.54 4.82 9.32
C PRO A 245 -24.28 3.54 10.14
N ALA A 246 -23.25 3.58 10.96
CA ALA A 246 -22.87 2.46 11.82
C ALA A 246 -23.68 2.47 13.12
N VAL A 247 -23.90 1.28 13.70
CA VAL A 247 -24.65 1.11 14.95
C VAL A 247 -23.71 0.57 16.03
N ARG A 248 -23.62 1.28 17.16
CA ARG A 248 -22.90 0.81 18.36
C ARG A 248 -23.79 -0.17 19.13
N LEU A 249 -23.25 -1.33 19.46
CA LEU A 249 -23.88 -2.37 20.25
C LEU A 249 -23.23 -2.46 21.62
N ASN A 250 -24.04 -2.63 22.66
CA ASN A 250 -23.54 -2.95 23.99
C ASN A 250 -22.99 -4.39 24.04
N ARG A 251 -22.36 -4.74 25.18
CA ARG A 251 -21.79 -6.07 25.45
C ARG A 251 -22.70 -7.24 25.10
N SER A 252 -23.96 -7.21 25.55
CA SER A 252 -24.91 -8.32 25.34
C SER A 252 -25.20 -8.53 23.86
N ALA A 253 -25.51 -7.45 23.13
CA ALA A 253 -25.80 -7.51 21.71
C ALA A 253 -24.55 -7.83 20.87
N ALA A 254 -23.37 -7.35 21.30
CA ALA A 254 -22.09 -7.70 20.68
C ALA A 254 -21.80 -9.20 20.81
N TYR A 255 -22.03 -9.78 22.00
CA TYR A 255 -21.88 -11.22 22.24
C TYR A 255 -22.83 -12.05 21.38
N GLU A 256 -24.12 -11.66 21.31
CA GLU A 256 -25.10 -12.31 20.44
C GLU A 256 -24.69 -12.23 18.96
N LEU A 257 -24.24 -11.07 18.48
CA LEU A 257 -23.80 -10.91 17.09
C LEU A 257 -22.58 -11.78 16.79
N MET A 258 -21.58 -11.79 17.67
CA MET A 258 -20.34 -12.56 17.50
C MET A 258 -20.61 -14.07 17.42
N THR A 259 -21.57 -14.56 18.21
CA THR A 259 -21.93 -15.99 18.28
C THR A 259 -22.84 -16.43 17.13
N THR A 260 -23.80 -15.60 16.72
CA THR A 260 -24.76 -15.93 15.66
C THR A 260 -24.25 -15.63 14.25
N ASN A 261 -23.33 -14.66 14.11
CA ASN A 261 -22.77 -14.24 12.83
C ASN A 261 -21.28 -13.88 12.97
N PRO A 262 -20.38 -14.88 13.01
CA PRO A 262 -18.94 -14.68 13.23
C PRO A 262 -18.24 -13.87 12.12
N TYR A 263 -18.90 -13.66 10.97
CA TYR A 263 -18.42 -12.86 9.85
C TYR A 263 -19.27 -11.60 9.62
N ALA A 264 -19.89 -11.07 10.68
CA ALA A 264 -20.60 -9.81 10.64
C ALA A 264 -19.69 -8.69 10.10
N ARG A 265 -20.30 -7.68 9.45
CA ARG A 265 -19.59 -6.46 9.05
C ARG A 265 -19.47 -5.59 10.28
N ALA A 266 -18.61 -5.99 11.20
CA ALA A 266 -18.52 -5.39 12.51
C ALA A 266 -17.07 -5.36 12.99
N ARG A 267 -16.79 -4.36 13.83
CA ARG A 267 -15.60 -4.33 14.67
C ARG A 267 -16.02 -4.48 16.11
N TYR A 268 -15.22 -5.20 16.89
CA TYR A 268 -15.49 -5.51 18.28
C TYR A 268 -14.38 -4.91 19.13
N HIS A 269 -14.76 -4.22 20.20
CA HIS A 269 -13.87 -3.98 21.31
C HIS A 269 -13.92 -5.20 22.21
N VAL A 270 -12.81 -5.90 22.35
CA VAL A 270 -12.75 -7.16 23.08
C VAL A 270 -11.69 -7.11 24.15
N ARG A 271 -11.95 -7.81 25.25
CA ARG A 271 -10.90 -8.34 26.11
C ARG A 271 -10.53 -9.73 25.62
N PHE A 272 -9.24 -10.03 25.56
CA PHE A 272 -8.76 -11.34 25.17
C PHE A 272 -7.78 -11.95 26.16
N THR A 273 -7.65 -13.28 26.10
CA THR A 273 -6.58 -14.04 26.77
C THR A 273 -5.94 -14.99 25.77
N VAL A 274 -4.61 -14.91 25.66
CA VAL A 274 -3.80 -15.86 24.89
C VAL A 274 -3.79 -17.22 25.61
N PRO A 275 -4.02 -18.35 24.92
CA PRO A 275 -4.02 -19.67 25.53
C PRO A 275 -2.73 -19.98 26.31
N ALA A 276 -2.83 -20.72 27.42
CA ALA A 276 -1.69 -21.04 28.27
C ALA A 276 -0.63 -21.94 27.59
N ASP A 277 -1.06 -22.69 26.57
CA ASP A 277 -0.24 -23.56 25.73
C ASP A 277 0.09 -22.93 24.37
N TRP A 278 -0.26 -21.66 24.12
CA TRP A 278 0.03 -20.99 22.86
C TRP A 278 1.54 -20.90 22.61
N ARG A 279 2.01 -21.27 21.42
CA ARG A 279 3.43 -21.21 21.04
C ARG A 279 3.58 -20.74 19.60
N HIS A 280 2.86 -19.68 19.23
CA HIS A 280 2.82 -19.17 17.86
C HIS A 280 2.85 -17.63 17.84
N VAL A 281 2.66 -17.00 16.68
CA VAL A 281 2.57 -15.55 16.52
C VAL A 281 1.35 -14.97 17.22
N GLY A 282 1.33 -13.66 17.44
CA GLY A 282 0.16 -12.98 17.99
C GLY A 282 -0.94 -12.83 16.92
N ILE A 283 -2.20 -12.83 17.34
CA ILE A 283 -3.36 -12.72 16.43
C ILE A 283 -3.96 -11.32 16.47
N LEU A 284 -4.22 -10.79 17.67
CA LEU A 284 -4.85 -9.48 17.85
C LEU A 284 -3.81 -8.42 18.17
N GLY A 285 -3.71 -7.41 17.30
CA GLY A 285 -2.78 -6.31 17.47
C GLY A 285 -3.20 -5.35 18.58
N MET A 286 -2.22 -4.87 19.34
CA MET A 286 -2.37 -3.82 20.33
C MET A 286 -1.49 -2.64 19.96
N ARG A 287 -1.94 -1.44 20.30
CA ARG A 287 -1.17 -0.22 20.09
C ARG A 287 -0.31 0.02 21.33
N HIS A 288 0.95 0.40 21.13
CA HIS A 288 1.78 0.89 22.22
C HIS A 288 1.21 2.16 22.83
N PHE A 289 1.51 2.40 24.11
CA PHE A 289 1.10 3.64 24.79
C PHE A 289 1.68 4.87 24.08
N ARG A 290 2.94 4.77 23.65
CA ARG A 290 3.63 5.76 22.83
C ARG A 290 3.30 5.49 21.36
N VAL A 291 2.80 6.51 20.67
CA VAL A 291 2.32 6.39 19.29
C VAL A 291 3.45 6.04 18.33
N GLU A 292 4.64 6.56 18.60
CA GLU A 292 5.86 6.34 17.83
C GLU A 292 6.35 4.89 17.84
N ASP A 293 6.01 4.14 18.88
CA ASP A 293 6.42 2.73 19.04
C ASP A 293 5.49 1.79 18.24
N GLY A 294 4.34 2.30 17.77
CA GLY A 294 3.49 1.61 16.80
C GLY A 294 2.58 0.54 17.40
N TRP A 295 2.59 -0.66 16.80
CA TRP A 295 1.71 -1.78 17.14
C TRP A 295 2.53 -3.02 17.46
N TYR A 296 2.10 -3.78 18.46
CA TYR A 296 2.64 -5.09 18.83
C TYR A 296 1.55 -6.16 18.82
N TYR A 297 1.95 -7.42 18.79
CA TYR A 297 1.04 -8.56 18.70
C TYR A 297 1.36 -9.55 19.84
N PRO A 298 0.63 -9.48 20.97
CA PRO A 298 0.82 -10.38 22.10
C PRO A 298 0.74 -11.84 21.69
N ASN A 299 1.73 -12.63 22.10
CA ASN A 299 1.78 -14.06 21.88
C ASN A 299 2.38 -14.85 23.04
N ARG A 300 2.74 -14.17 24.13
CA ARG A 300 3.11 -14.82 25.38
C ARG A 300 1.90 -15.61 25.93
N PRO A 301 2.08 -16.87 26.35
CA PRO A 301 0.99 -17.65 26.90
C PRO A 301 0.39 -17.00 28.14
N GLY A 302 -0.95 -16.95 28.20
CA GLY A 302 -1.68 -16.31 29.30
C GLY A 302 -1.65 -14.78 29.28
N ALA A 303 -1.05 -14.12 28.29
CA ALA A 303 -1.13 -12.69 28.13
C ALA A 303 -2.60 -12.25 27.92
N THR A 304 -2.94 -11.07 28.43
CA THR A 304 -4.29 -10.51 28.35
C THR A 304 -4.22 -9.08 27.85
N GLY A 305 -5.21 -8.66 27.08
CA GLY A 305 -5.29 -7.29 26.59
C GLY A 305 -6.69 -6.89 26.17
N GLU A 306 -6.85 -5.62 25.85
CA GLU A 306 -8.07 -5.05 25.27
C GLU A 306 -7.75 -4.36 23.95
N THR A 307 -8.51 -4.64 22.90
CA THR A 307 -8.29 -4.06 21.58
C THR A 307 -9.54 -4.04 20.71
N TRP A 308 -9.53 -3.21 19.67
CA TRP A 308 -10.54 -3.21 18.62
C TRP A 308 -10.10 -4.07 17.43
N ALA A 309 -10.88 -5.10 17.10
CA ALA A 309 -10.57 -6.02 16.00
C ALA A 309 -11.76 -6.21 15.06
N ASP A 310 -11.49 -6.46 13.79
CA ASP A 310 -12.53 -6.85 12.82
C ASP A 310 -13.06 -8.25 13.12
N ALA A 311 -14.32 -8.52 12.78
CA ALA A 311 -14.94 -9.84 12.93
C ALA A 311 -14.08 -10.98 12.34
N ALA A 312 -13.37 -10.73 11.24
CA ALA A 312 -12.46 -11.72 10.65
C ALA A 312 -11.29 -12.08 11.57
N GLU A 313 -10.72 -11.11 12.28
CA GLU A 313 -9.62 -11.34 13.24
C GLU A 313 -10.12 -12.07 14.48
N ILE A 314 -11.31 -11.70 14.97
CA ILE A 314 -11.99 -12.39 16.07
C ILE A 314 -12.25 -13.85 15.71
N SER A 315 -12.72 -14.13 14.49
CA SER A 315 -12.92 -15.51 14.03
C SER A 315 -11.63 -16.31 14.01
N VAL A 316 -10.50 -15.73 13.57
CA VAL A 316 -9.19 -16.39 13.62
C VAL A 316 -8.76 -16.68 15.06
N ALA A 317 -8.93 -15.71 15.97
CA ALA A 317 -8.57 -15.88 17.38
C ALA A 317 -9.40 -16.98 18.06
N LEU A 318 -10.73 -16.96 17.87
CA LEU A 318 -11.63 -17.98 18.40
C LEU A 318 -11.29 -19.38 17.87
N ASN A 319 -11.03 -19.51 16.56
CA ASN A 319 -10.63 -20.78 15.95
C ASN A 319 -9.27 -21.29 16.45
N ALA A 320 -8.40 -20.37 16.88
CA ALA A 320 -7.12 -20.67 17.50
C ALA A 320 -7.22 -20.95 19.02
N GLY A 321 -8.42 -20.92 19.59
CA GLY A 321 -8.67 -21.22 21.00
C GLY A 321 -8.44 -20.06 21.95
N TRP A 322 -8.23 -18.83 21.46
CA TRP A 322 -8.13 -17.64 22.32
C TRP A 322 -9.46 -17.37 23.01
N LEU A 323 -9.40 -16.94 24.27
CA LEU A 323 -10.60 -16.51 24.99
C LEU A 323 -10.91 -15.08 24.59
N ILE A 324 -12.12 -14.83 24.09
CA ILE A 324 -12.57 -13.52 23.62
C ILE A 324 -13.85 -13.12 24.36
N ASP A 325 -13.82 -11.97 25.02
CA ASP A 325 -14.94 -11.36 25.72
C ASP A 325 -15.28 -10.01 25.06
N PRO A 326 -16.36 -9.92 24.25
CA PRO A 326 -16.75 -8.67 23.63
C PRO A 326 -17.28 -7.69 24.68
N LEU A 327 -16.75 -6.48 24.67
CA LEU A 327 -17.16 -5.38 25.54
C LEU A 327 -18.22 -4.51 24.84
N GLU A 328 -18.04 -4.30 23.54
CA GLU A 328 -18.97 -3.59 22.65
C GLU A 328 -18.64 -3.91 21.19
N ALA A 329 -19.50 -3.50 20.26
CA ALA A 329 -19.26 -3.62 18.84
C ALA A 329 -19.79 -2.43 18.04
N ILE A 330 -19.24 -2.22 16.85
CA ILE A 330 -19.75 -1.29 15.85
C ILE A 330 -20.11 -2.10 14.62
N VAL A 331 -21.37 -2.01 14.18
CA VAL A 331 -21.90 -2.77 13.05
C VAL A 331 -22.17 -1.85 11.87
N PHE A 332 -21.72 -2.26 10.70
CA PHE A 332 -21.92 -1.57 9.43
C PHE A 332 -23.07 -2.18 8.63
N GLN A 333 -23.78 -1.35 7.87
CA GLN A 333 -24.89 -1.78 7.04
C GLN A 333 -24.40 -2.49 5.79
N LYS A 334 -24.94 -3.68 5.50
CA LYS A 334 -24.55 -4.46 4.31
C LYS A 334 -24.92 -3.72 3.03
N ALA A 335 -23.93 -3.35 2.21
CA ALA A 335 -24.18 -2.62 0.96
C ALA A 335 -23.32 -3.03 -0.26
N LYS A 336 -22.23 -3.79 -0.06
CA LYS A 336 -21.34 -4.24 -1.16
C LYS A 336 -20.74 -3.08 -2.00
N PRO A 337 -20.24 -1.99 -1.38
CA PRO A 337 -19.87 -0.76 -2.08
C PRO A 337 -18.63 -0.89 -2.98
N LEU A 338 -17.78 -1.91 -2.76
CA LEU A 338 -16.52 -2.11 -3.49
C LEU A 338 -16.51 -3.36 -4.37
N ASP A 339 -17.58 -4.16 -4.41
CA ASP A 339 -17.63 -5.43 -5.19
C ASP A 339 -17.36 -5.17 -6.68
N THR A 340 -18.17 -4.31 -7.33
CA THR A 340 -18.00 -3.95 -8.75
C THR A 340 -16.63 -3.33 -9.03
N PHE A 341 -16.11 -2.50 -8.13
CA PHE A 341 -14.80 -1.87 -8.27
C PHE A 341 -13.69 -2.94 -8.26
N ALA A 342 -13.73 -3.85 -7.29
CA ALA A 342 -12.78 -4.95 -7.18
C ALA A 342 -12.84 -5.89 -8.39
N GLU A 343 -14.04 -6.26 -8.83
CA GLU A 343 -14.22 -7.08 -10.04
C GLU A 343 -13.65 -6.41 -11.29
N ARG A 344 -13.80 -5.09 -11.44
CA ARG A 344 -13.18 -4.34 -12.54
C ARG A 344 -11.66 -4.36 -12.45
N MET A 345 -11.10 -4.13 -11.26
CA MET A 345 -9.65 -4.17 -11.06
C MET A 345 -9.06 -5.56 -11.27
N ILE A 346 -9.76 -6.62 -10.86
CA ILE A 346 -9.38 -8.02 -11.11
C ILE A 346 -9.39 -8.29 -12.61
N ARG A 347 -10.47 -7.94 -13.33
CA ARG A 347 -10.54 -8.09 -14.80
C ARG A 347 -9.45 -7.32 -15.53
N ALA A 348 -9.16 -6.09 -15.11
CA ALA A 348 -8.06 -5.29 -15.66
C ALA A 348 -6.72 -6.01 -15.50
N ARG A 349 -6.47 -6.58 -14.32
CA ARG A 349 -5.24 -7.34 -14.04
C ARG A 349 -5.16 -8.63 -14.85
N ASP A 350 -6.26 -9.39 -14.92
CA ASP A 350 -6.30 -10.65 -15.66
C ASP A 350 -6.01 -10.42 -17.15
N ARG A 351 -6.60 -9.38 -17.75
CA ARG A 351 -6.31 -8.94 -19.13
C ARG A 351 -4.83 -8.62 -19.38
N VAL A 352 -4.12 -8.09 -18.39
CA VAL A 352 -2.68 -7.83 -18.49
C VAL A 352 -1.89 -9.13 -18.37
N THR A 353 -2.20 -9.94 -17.37
CA THR A 353 -1.39 -11.13 -17.04
C THR A 353 -1.61 -12.30 -18.00
N GLN A 354 -2.75 -12.35 -18.67
CA GLN A 354 -3.12 -13.41 -19.62
C GLN A 354 -2.85 -13.03 -21.07
N ASN A 355 -2.40 -11.81 -21.35
CA ASN A 355 -2.15 -11.36 -22.72
C ASN A 355 -0.69 -11.65 -23.13
N PRO A 356 -0.45 -12.64 -24.02
CA PRO A 356 0.91 -13.00 -24.46
C PRO A 356 1.57 -11.94 -25.35
N GLU A 357 0.80 -11.01 -25.93
CA GLU A 357 1.32 -9.94 -26.80
C GLU A 357 1.99 -8.82 -26.00
N ILE A 358 1.69 -8.68 -24.71
CA ILE A 358 2.33 -7.68 -23.85
C ILE A 358 3.70 -8.23 -23.41
N PRO A 359 4.82 -7.54 -23.67
CA PRO A 359 6.13 -7.99 -23.22
C PRO A 359 6.21 -8.13 -21.69
N VAL A 360 6.88 -9.17 -21.18
CA VAL A 360 6.99 -9.47 -19.74
C VAL A 360 7.38 -8.27 -18.86
N PRO A 361 8.37 -7.42 -19.22
CA PRO A 361 8.70 -6.23 -18.42
C PRO A 361 7.54 -5.23 -18.32
N MET A 362 6.77 -5.08 -19.40
CA MET A 362 5.58 -4.22 -19.42
C MET A 362 4.42 -4.84 -18.63
N GLN A 363 4.21 -6.15 -18.72
CA GLN A 363 3.23 -6.85 -17.88
C GLN A 363 3.49 -6.64 -16.39
N ARG A 364 4.78 -6.71 -15.98
CA ARG A 364 5.19 -6.42 -14.60
C ARG A 364 4.85 -4.97 -14.21
N ALA A 365 5.20 -4.00 -15.06
CA ALA A 365 4.90 -2.59 -14.81
C ALA A 365 3.39 -2.31 -14.70
N LEU A 366 2.59 -2.84 -15.63
CA LEU A 366 1.14 -2.73 -15.61
C LEU A 366 0.53 -3.38 -14.36
N SER A 367 1.01 -4.58 -13.99
CA SER A 367 0.58 -5.27 -12.77
C SER A 367 0.90 -4.47 -11.51
N THR A 368 2.09 -3.85 -11.45
CA THR A 368 2.47 -2.93 -10.36
C THR A 368 1.54 -1.73 -10.32
N ALA A 369 1.23 -1.10 -11.46
CA ALA A 369 0.33 0.04 -11.51
C ALA A 369 -1.09 -0.31 -11.05
N LEU A 370 -1.63 -1.46 -11.46
CA LEU A 370 -2.92 -1.94 -10.99
C LEU A 370 -2.92 -2.25 -9.48
N ARG A 371 -1.81 -2.80 -8.94
CA ARG A 371 -1.61 -2.96 -7.49
C ARG A 371 -1.60 -1.60 -6.77
N SER A 372 -0.86 -0.63 -7.29
CA SER A 372 -0.78 0.73 -6.73
C SER A 372 -2.13 1.45 -6.75
N ILE A 373 -2.90 1.34 -7.85
CA ILE A 373 -4.27 1.88 -7.94
C ILE A 373 -5.13 1.29 -6.83
N MET A 374 -5.13 -0.04 -6.65
CA MET A 374 -5.93 -0.70 -5.61
C MET A 374 -5.52 -0.24 -4.21
N ILE A 375 -4.24 -0.40 -3.83
CA ILE A 375 -3.76 -0.12 -2.47
C ILE A 375 -3.97 1.36 -2.10
N TYR A 376 -3.59 2.28 -2.99
CA TYR A 376 -3.69 3.70 -2.69
C TYR A 376 -5.13 4.21 -2.72
N THR A 377 -6.04 3.54 -3.44
CA THR A 377 -7.47 3.85 -3.33
C THR A 377 -8.01 3.48 -1.97
N ILE A 378 -7.69 2.29 -1.45
CA ILE A 378 -8.13 1.88 -0.10
C ILE A 378 -7.56 2.84 0.95
N GLY A 379 -6.28 3.24 0.84
CA GLY A 379 -5.71 4.26 1.70
C GLY A 379 -6.38 5.64 1.58
N ALA A 380 -6.79 6.04 0.37
CA ALA A 380 -7.46 7.32 0.15
C ALA A 380 -8.87 7.37 0.75
N LEU A 381 -9.59 6.24 0.82
CA LEU A 381 -10.91 6.17 1.46
C LEU A 381 -10.86 6.53 2.96
N ALA A 382 -9.74 6.27 3.63
CA ALA A 382 -9.51 6.61 5.04
C ALA A 382 -8.69 7.88 5.25
N SER A 383 -8.34 8.61 4.19
CA SER A 383 -7.58 9.85 4.30
C SER A 383 -8.52 11.05 4.32
N SER A 384 -8.52 11.79 5.42
CA SER A 384 -9.13 13.12 5.55
C SER A 384 -8.40 14.21 4.73
N GLY A 385 -7.50 13.79 3.83
CA GLY A 385 -6.63 14.63 3.02
C GLY A 385 -5.16 14.54 3.44
N ARG A 386 -4.29 15.14 2.63
CA ARG A 386 -2.83 15.11 2.84
C ARG A 386 -2.35 16.49 3.27
N GLU A 387 -1.50 16.54 4.28
CA GLU A 387 -0.71 17.73 4.59
C GLU A 387 0.03 18.20 3.34
N GLN A 388 -0.01 19.51 3.09
CA GLN A 388 0.68 20.15 1.99
C GLN A 388 1.98 20.74 2.49
N THR A 389 3.10 20.38 1.87
CA THR A 389 4.36 21.09 2.12
C THR A 389 4.42 22.31 1.21
N ARG A 390 4.43 23.49 1.83
CA ARG A 390 4.61 24.77 1.13
C ARG A 390 6.04 25.23 1.25
N VAL A 391 6.53 25.82 0.17
CA VAL A 391 7.88 26.36 0.06
C VAL A 391 7.77 27.81 -0.36
N VAL A 392 8.37 28.70 0.42
CA VAL A 392 8.44 30.13 0.11
C VAL A 392 9.88 30.63 0.20
N THR A 393 10.20 31.67 -0.54
CA THR A 393 11.51 32.34 -0.50
C THR A 393 11.53 33.50 0.51
N ASN A 394 10.35 34.02 0.88
CA ASN A 394 10.20 35.12 1.83
C ASN A 394 9.46 34.65 3.08
N PRO A 395 10.06 34.75 4.29
CA PRO A 395 9.43 34.28 5.53
C PRO A 395 8.17 35.07 5.90
N MET A 396 7.99 36.29 5.38
CA MET A 396 6.77 37.09 5.59
C MET A 396 5.54 36.50 4.91
N GLU A 397 5.71 35.56 3.98
CA GLU A 397 4.62 34.85 3.31
C GLU A 397 4.08 33.65 4.12
N ILE A 398 4.69 33.35 5.27
CA ILE A 398 4.28 32.22 6.14
C ILE A 398 3.18 32.70 7.10
N PRO A 399 1.98 32.11 7.07
CA PRO A 399 0.92 32.44 8.01
C PRO A 399 1.35 32.18 9.47
N PRO A 400 0.97 33.05 10.45
CA PRO A 400 1.39 32.94 11.85
C PRO A 400 1.15 31.56 12.47
N GLU A 401 0.04 30.92 12.14
CA GLU A 401 -0.37 29.60 12.66
C GLU A 401 0.57 28.46 12.24
N PHE A 402 1.33 28.61 11.15
CA PHE A 402 2.24 27.57 10.65
C PHE A 402 3.71 27.82 11.01
N GLN A 403 4.03 28.94 11.67
CA GLN A 403 5.42 29.31 12.00
C GLN A 403 6.15 28.25 12.82
N ARG A 404 5.43 27.50 13.68
CA ARG A 404 6.00 26.41 14.50
C ARG A 404 6.46 25.19 13.68
N SER A 405 5.96 25.03 12.45
CA SER A 405 6.32 23.92 11.56
C SER A 405 7.44 24.26 10.58
N VAL A 406 7.97 25.49 10.63
CA VAL A 406 8.90 26.01 9.62
C VAL A 406 10.28 25.37 9.77
N GLN A 407 10.81 24.89 8.65
CA GLN A 407 12.19 24.46 8.49
C GLN A 407 12.87 25.31 7.43
N ARG A 408 14.05 25.86 7.74
CA ARG A 408 14.85 26.64 6.79
C ARG A 408 15.84 25.74 6.06
N HIS A 409 15.82 25.77 4.74
CA HIS A 409 16.76 25.06 3.88
C HIS A 409 17.43 26.03 2.89
N GLY A 410 18.58 26.59 3.29
CA GLY A 410 19.23 27.67 2.55
C GLY A 410 18.39 28.96 2.59
N GLU A 411 18.00 29.46 1.42
CA GLU A 411 17.12 30.63 1.25
C GLU A 411 15.62 30.27 1.24
N LEU A 412 15.27 28.97 1.29
CA LEU A 412 13.88 28.52 1.27
C LEU A 412 13.37 28.27 2.69
N TYR A 413 12.11 28.62 2.91
CA TYR A 413 11.34 28.30 4.11
C TYR A 413 10.27 27.28 3.75
N ILE A 414 10.25 26.17 4.48
CA ILE A 414 9.39 25.02 4.25
C ILE A 414 8.45 24.87 5.43
N PHE A 415 7.14 24.79 5.21
CA PHE A 415 6.14 24.59 6.27
C PHE A 415 5.01 23.67 5.82
N ARG A 416 4.28 23.08 6.78
CA ARG A 416 3.18 22.14 6.49
C ARG A 416 1.84 22.79 6.76
N VAL A 417 0.91 22.62 5.82
CA VAL A 417 -0.47 23.11 5.90
C VAL A 417 -1.41 21.90 5.88
N PRO A 418 -2.22 21.67 6.94
CA PRO A 418 -3.25 20.66 6.91
C PRO A 418 -4.22 20.89 5.74
N SER A 419 -4.65 19.82 5.06
CA SER A 419 -5.67 19.95 4.02
C SER A 419 -7.05 20.19 4.65
N THR A 420 -7.81 21.13 4.09
CA THR A 420 -9.25 21.23 4.36
C THR A 420 -10.00 20.22 3.51
N ILE A 421 -10.88 19.42 4.13
CA ILE A 421 -11.80 18.52 3.41
C ILE A 421 -12.82 19.40 2.69
N ASN A 422 -12.73 19.47 1.36
CA ASN A 422 -13.81 20.05 0.56
C ASN A 422 -14.94 19.04 0.37
N THR A 423 -16.12 19.51 -0.06
CA THR A 423 -17.32 18.68 -0.27
C THR A 423 -17.07 17.48 -1.17
N ARG A 424 -16.18 17.59 -2.16
CA ARG A 424 -15.81 16.46 -3.04
C ARG A 424 -15.03 15.39 -2.28
N THR A 425 -14.02 15.79 -1.51
CA THR A 425 -13.24 14.87 -0.67
C THR A 425 -14.14 14.21 0.37
N GLN A 426 -15.08 14.95 0.95
CA GLN A 426 -16.03 14.42 1.94
C GLN A 426 -16.88 13.26 1.39
N ARG A 427 -17.35 13.35 0.13
CA ARG A 427 -18.10 12.25 -0.52
C ARG A 427 -17.24 11.04 -0.90
N MET A 428 -15.91 11.19 -0.83
CA MET A 428 -14.96 10.11 -1.11
C MET A 428 -14.38 9.52 0.18
N TYR A 429 -14.72 10.08 1.33
CA TYR A 429 -14.20 9.71 2.62
C TYR A 429 -15.11 8.67 3.28
N HIS A 430 -14.67 7.42 3.22
CA HIS A 430 -15.36 6.24 3.73
C HIS A 430 -14.36 5.32 4.45
N PRO A 431 -13.83 5.78 5.59
CA PRO A 431 -12.77 5.08 6.31
C PRO A 431 -13.22 3.69 6.79
N GLU A 432 -14.52 3.48 7.02
CA GLU A 432 -15.11 2.20 7.39
C GLU A 432 -14.85 1.09 6.37
N LEU A 433 -14.71 1.45 5.09
CA LEU A 433 -14.38 0.49 4.03
C LEU A 433 -12.92 0.03 4.14
N ALA A 434 -12.03 0.97 4.43
CA ALA A 434 -10.61 0.68 4.57
C ALA A 434 -10.34 -0.18 5.82
N TRP A 435 -10.96 0.16 6.96
CA TRP A 435 -10.76 -0.59 8.21
C TRP A 435 -11.19 -2.06 8.09
N GLN A 436 -12.35 -2.33 7.48
CA GLN A 436 -12.81 -3.69 7.22
C GLN A 436 -11.83 -4.44 6.30
N ILE A 437 -11.30 -3.78 5.26
CA ILE A 437 -10.29 -4.39 4.37
C ILE A 437 -9.00 -4.70 5.12
N TRP A 438 -8.52 -3.77 5.96
CA TRP A 438 -7.29 -3.94 6.73
C TRP A 438 -7.41 -5.05 7.77
N GLY A 439 -8.52 -5.10 8.53
CA GLY A 439 -8.80 -6.17 9.49
C GLY A 439 -8.88 -7.54 8.81
N ARG A 440 -9.60 -7.65 7.69
CA ARG A 440 -9.62 -8.86 6.88
C ARG A 440 -8.24 -9.23 6.31
N GLY A 441 -7.40 -8.24 6.01
CA GLY A 441 -6.03 -8.44 5.54
C GLY A 441 -5.15 -9.06 6.61
N ARG A 442 -5.22 -8.55 7.84
CA ARG A 442 -4.53 -9.12 9.00
C ARG A 442 -5.00 -10.55 9.30
N ALA A 443 -6.30 -10.80 9.28
CA ALA A 443 -6.84 -12.15 9.43
C ALA A 443 -6.35 -13.08 8.31
N ARG A 444 -6.32 -12.59 7.05
CA ARG A 444 -5.99 -13.40 5.88
C ARG A 444 -4.52 -13.80 5.80
N VAL A 445 -3.59 -13.01 6.32
CA VAL A 445 -2.16 -13.40 6.33
C VAL A 445 -1.90 -14.50 7.39
N LEU A 446 -2.69 -14.53 8.45
CA LEU A 446 -2.63 -15.56 9.50
C LEU A 446 -3.30 -16.87 9.07
N ASP A 447 -4.48 -16.78 8.44
CA ASP A 447 -5.30 -17.93 8.08
C ASP A 447 -5.99 -17.71 6.72
N ALA A 448 -5.51 -18.44 5.71
CA ALA A 448 -5.84 -18.23 4.31
C ALA A 448 -6.45 -19.48 3.66
N PRO A 449 -7.38 -19.29 2.70
CA PRO A 449 -7.84 -20.36 1.84
C PRO A 449 -6.86 -20.63 0.70
N THR A 450 -6.69 -21.90 0.36
CA THR A 450 -5.81 -22.41 -0.72
C THR A 450 -6.60 -23.40 -1.60
N ALA A 451 -5.96 -24.03 -2.59
CA ALA A 451 -6.55 -25.14 -3.34
C ALA A 451 -6.91 -26.34 -2.44
N PHE A 452 -6.23 -26.49 -1.30
CA PHE A 452 -6.48 -27.57 -0.35
C PHE A 452 -7.72 -27.36 0.52
N GLY A 453 -8.36 -26.18 0.44
CA GLY A 453 -9.56 -25.85 1.18
C GLY A 453 -9.49 -24.49 1.87
N ASN A 454 -10.41 -24.27 2.81
CA ASN A 454 -10.37 -23.12 3.69
C ASN A 454 -9.46 -23.42 4.89
N HIS A 455 -8.82 -22.39 5.44
CA HIS A 455 -7.97 -22.50 6.64
C HIS A 455 -6.76 -23.44 6.48
N THR A 456 -6.17 -23.46 5.28
CA THR A 456 -5.09 -24.38 4.88
C THR A 456 -3.77 -23.68 4.55
N GLY A 457 -3.74 -22.35 4.53
CA GLY A 457 -2.52 -21.55 4.37
C GLY A 457 -2.43 -20.40 5.37
N GLY A 458 -1.34 -19.64 5.33
CA GLY A 458 -1.09 -18.52 6.24
C GLY A 458 -0.09 -18.85 7.36
N ALA A 459 0.24 -17.84 8.17
CA ALA A 459 1.27 -17.95 9.21
C ALA A 459 0.95 -19.06 10.22
N LEU A 460 -0.32 -19.20 10.63
CA LEU A 460 -0.75 -20.19 11.62
C LEU A 460 -0.64 -21.64 11.13
N LYS A 461 -0.38 -21.85 9.84
CA LYS A 461 -0.15 -23.18 9.23
C LYS A 461 1.33 -23.50 9.07
N LEU A 462 2.22 -22.61 9.51
CA LEU A 462 3.66 -22.83 9.53
C LEU A 462 4.12 -23.24 10.92
N ALA A 463 5.17 -24.04 10.97
CA ALA A 463 5.83 -24.33 12.22
C ALA A 463 6.42 -23.02 12.80
N PRO A 464 6.14 -22.68 14.07
CA PRO A 464 6.51 -21.39 14.66
C PRO A 464 7.99 -21.05 14.44
N HIS A 465 8.88 -21.99 14.75
CA HIS A 465 10.34 -21.85 14.64
C HIS A 465 10.89 -21.65 13.21
N THR A 466 10.03 -21.65 12.20
CA THR A 466 10.41 -21.32 10.81
C THR A 466 10.07 -19.89 10.43
N LEU A 467 9.26 -19.19 11.23
CA LEU A 467 8.77 -17.85 10.90
C LEU A 467 9.81 -16.78 11.22
N ILE A 468 10.20 -16.02 10.20
CA ILE A 468 11.13 -14.88 10.32
C ILE A 468 10.36 -13.57 10.54
N GLY A 469 9.17 -13.44 9.95
CA GLY A 469 8.33 -12.27 10.15
C GLY A 469 7.14 -12.18 9.21
N ILE A 470 6.27 -11.24 9.53
CA ILE A 470 5.07 -10.86 8.77
C ILE A 470 5.22 -9.39 8.36
N ASN A 471 4.91 -9.08 7.09
CA ASN A 471 4.96 -7.72 6.58
C ASN A 471 3.74 -7.43 5.69
N GLY A 472 2.63 -7.03 6.31
CA GLY A 472 1.37 -6.81 5.62
C GLY A 472 0.77 -8.13 5.13
N ASP A 473 0.71 -8.31 3.80
CA ASP A 473 0.26 -9.55 3.15
C ASP A 473 1.42 -10.51 2.81
N ALA A 474 2.63 -10.24 3.31
CA ALA A 474 3.82 -11.06 3.10
C ALA A 474 4.24 -11.85 4.34
N LEU A 475 4.77 -13.06 4.11
CA LEU A 475 5.39 -13.93 5.10
C LEU A 475 6.84 -14.24 4.69
N TYR A 476 7.72 -14.23 5.68
CA TYR A 476 9.11 -14.68 5.53
C TYR A 476 9.34 -15.91 6.41
N THR A 477 9.87 -16.98 5.83
CA THR A 477 10.07 -18.24 6.54
C THR A 477 11.33 -18.97 6.06
N THR A 478 11.86 -19.85 6.91
CA THR A 478 12.99 -20.75 6.62
C THR A 478 12.57 -22.04 5.93
N HIS A 479 11.29 -22.19 5.60
CA HIS A 479 10.72 -23.36 4.94
C HIS A 479 9.83 -22.94 3.78
N VAL A 480 9.83 -23.67 2.67
CA VAL A 480 8.90 -23.43 1.56
C VAL A 480 7.58 -24.13 1.85
N PRO A 481 6.48 -23.40 2.11
CA PRO A 481 5.22 -24.05 2.45
C PRO A 481 4.57 -24.70 1.23
N GLN A 482 4.21 -25.99 1.31
CA GLN A 482 3.56 -26.70 0.20
C GLN A 482 2.30 -25.98 -0.31
N TRP A 483 1.50 -25.41 0.59
CA TRP A 483 0.29 -24.67 0.23
C TRP A 483 0.56 -23.38 -0.57
N SER A 484 1.80 -22.89 -0.59
CA SER A 484 2.20 -21.69 -1.33
C SER A 484 2.74 -21.98 -2.74
N LEU A 485 3.03 -23.26 -3.04
CA LEU A 485 3.50 -23.71 -4.33
C LEU A 485 2.36 -23.76 -5.36
N PRO A 486 2.63 -23.58 -6.66
CA PRO A 486 1.64 -23.78 -7.73
C PRO A 486 1.04 -25.20 -7.70
N GLN A 487 -0.23 -25.34 -8.10
CA GLN A 487 -0.88 -26.66 -8.21
C GLN A 487 -0.17 -27.63 -9.16
N GLU A 488 0.49 -27.12 -10.20
CA GLU A 488 1.32 -27.90 -11.13
C GLU A 488 2.58 -28.51 -10.49
N HIS A 489 2.90 -28.10 -9.25
CA HIS A 489 3.99 -28.61 -8.42
C HIS A 489 3.44 -29.18 -7.10
N ASP A 490 2.28 -29.84 -7.18
CA ASP A 490 1.54 -30.46 -6.06
C ASP A 490 1.17 -29.48 -4.94
N GLY A 491 1.15 -28.19 -5.25
CA GLY A 491 0.98 -27.11 -4.29
C GLY A 491 -0.46 -26.62 -4.11
N GLY A 492 -0.62 -25.67 -3.19
CA GLY A 492 -1.92 -25.09 -2.83
C GLY A 492 -2.30 -23.80 -3.57
N ASP A 493 -1.44 -23.25 -4.42
CA ASP A 493 -1.69 -22.00 -5.15
C ASP A 493 -2.44 -22.25 -6.47
N ASP A 494 -3.74 -21.95 -6.47
CA ASP A 494 -4.66 -22.07 -7.62
C ASP A 494 -4.66 -20.85 -8.55
N GLY A 495 -3.71 -19.92 -8.39
CA GLY A 495 -3.61 -18.74 -9.24
C GLY A 495 -4.63 -17.64 -8.93
N LYS A 496 -5.61 -17.88 -8.05
CA LYS A 496 -6.68 -16.91 -7.78
C LYS A 496 -6.20 -15.70 -6.99
N THR A 497 -6.92 -14.60 -7.15
CA THR A 497 -6.75 -13.37 -6.36
C THR A 497 -7.05 -13.64 -4.88
N GLY A 498 -6.25 -13.08 -3.97
CA GLY A 498 -6.39 -13.27 -2.53
C GLY A 498 -5.74 -14.53 -1.97
N ARG A 499 -4.92 -15.24 -2.76
CA ARG A 499 -4.07 -16.36 -2.33
C ARG A 499 -2.72 -15.87 -1.84
N LEU A 500 -2.21 -16.47 -0.78
CA LEU A 500 -0.80 -16.38 -0.43
C LEU A 500 -0.03 -17.35 -1.34
N ARG A 501 1.04 -16.87 -1.98
CA ARG A 501 1.84 -17.66 -2.93
C ARG A 501 3.33 -17.45 -2.72
N LEU A 502 4.14 -18.43 -3.11
CA LEU A 502 5.58 -18.26 -3.16
C LEU A 502 5.94 -17.20 -4.22
N VAL A 503 6.64 -16.15 -3.80
CA VAL A 503 7.20 -15.12 -4.69
C VAL A 503 8.65 -15.42 -5.00
N SER A 504 9.42 -15.82 -4.00
CA SER A 504 10.82 -16.13 -4.18
C SER A 504 11.37 -17.05 -3.09
N VAL A 505 12.45 -17.75 -3.44
CA VAL A 505 13.19 -18.63 -2.53
C VAL A 505 14.67 -18.60 -2.86
N ILE A 506 15.51 -18.67 -1.83
CA ILE A 506 16.94 -18.95 -1.95
C ILE A 506 17.35 -20.02 -0.94
N GLU A 507 18.15 -20.97 -1.41
CA GLU A 507 18.82 -21.97 -0.59
C GLU A 507 20.32 -21.60 -0.44
N GLY A 508 20.95 -21.98 0.66
CA GLY A 508 22.36 -21.66 0.94
C GLY A 508 22.69 -21.74 2.42
N SER A 509 23.69 -20.99 2.89
CA SER A 509 24.01 -20.84 4.31
C SER A 509 23.99 -19.37 4.68
N PHE A 510 22.91 -18.93 5.29
CA PHE A 510 22.68 -17.52 5.65
C PHE A 510 22.68 -17.35 7.16
N ASN A 511 23.19 -16.23 7.65
CA ASN A 511 22.93 -15.87 9.06
C ASN A 511 21.43 -15.66 9.25
N THR A 512 20.90 -16.13 10.37
CA THR A 512 19.52 -15.84 10.76
C THR A 512 19.35 -14.32 10.88
N PRO A 513 18.38 -13.71 10.17
CA PRO A 513 18.29 -12.26 10.06
C PRO A 513 17.68 -11.65 11.33
N ALA A 514 18.52 -11.27 12.30
CA ALA A 514 18.11 -10.65 13.56
C ALA A 514 17.69 -9.16 13.44
N THR A 515 17.78 -8.59 12.23
CA THR A 515 17.37 -7.21 11.94
C THR A 515 16.49 -7.12 10.69
N LEU A 516 15.68 -6.06 10.61
CA LEU A 516 14.87 -5.76 9.43
C LEU A 516 15.72 -5.55 8.17
N ASP A 517 16.88 -4.92 8.28
CA ASP A 517 17.79 -4.69 7.15
C ASP A 517 18.36 -6.01 6.62
N ALA A 518 18.77 -6.92 7.52
CA ALA A 518 19.25 -8.25 7.13
C ALA A 518 18.14 -9.05 6.44
N ARG A 519 16.92 -9.01 6.97
CA ARG A 519 15.74 -9.63 6.34
C ARG A 519 15.47 -9.04 4.96
N THR A 520 15.51 -7.72 4.83
CA THR A 520 15.25 -7.00 3.57
C THR A 520 16.33 -7.30 2.53
N ALA A 521 17.59 -7.41 2.94
CA ALA A 521 18.69 -7.82 2.06
C ALA A 521 18.52 -9.26 1.56
N LEU A 522 18.11 -10.21 2.43
CA LEU A 522 17.80 -11.58 2.02
C LEU A 522 16.61 -11.64 1.07
N ARG A 523 15.53 -10.91 1.36
CA ARG A 523 14.40 -10.76 0.44
C ARG A 523 14.83 -10.24 -0.92
N ALA A 524 15.61 -9.15 -0.97
CA ALA A 524 16.08 -8.58 -2.23
C ALA A 524 16.97 -9.56 -3.03
N ARG A 525 17.73 -10.42 -2.35
CA ARG A 525 18.47 -11.52 -2.99
C ARG A 525 17.52 -12.59 -3.52
N ALA A 526 16.51 -12.99 -2.74
CA ALA A 526 15.53 -13.99 -3.14
C ALA A 526 14.71 -13.52 -4.33
N ASP A 527 14.18 -12.30 -4.30
CA ASP A 527 13.35 -11.71 -5.35
C ASP A 527 14.09 -11.62 -6.70
N ARG A 528 15.44 -11.56 -6.70
CA ARG A 528 16.24 -11.65 -7.94
C ARG A 528 16.29 -13.06 -8.54
N VAL A 529 16.20 -14.09 -7.71
CA VAL A 529 16.18 -15.50 -8.14
C VAL A 529 14.76 -15.91 -8.55
N GLY A 530 13.75 -15.39 -7.86
CA GLY A 530 12.36 -15.77 -8.07
C GLY A 530 12.02 -17.11 -7.41
N PRO A 531 10.86 -17.71 -7.74
CA PRO A 531 10.34 -18.85 -6.99
C PRO A 531 10.75 -20.21 -7.59
N ALA A 532 11.29 -20.24 -8.81
CA ALA A 532 11.59 -21.46 -9.55
C ALA A 532 12.55 -22.42 -8.83
N GLY A 533 13.43 -21.91 -7.98
CA GLY A 533 14.34 -22.73 -7.17
C GLY A 533 13.63 -23.71 -6.21
N ALA A 534 12.36 -23.51 -5.89
CA ALA A 534 11.60 -24.42 -5.04
C ALA A 534 11.13 -25.71 -5.75
N TRP A 535 11.11 -25.72 -7.08
CA TRP A 535 10.60 -26.85 -7.87
C TRP A 535 11.45 -27.18 -9.10
N ALA A 536 12.54 -26.45 -9.34
CA ALA A 536 13.53 -26.84 -10.32
C ALA A 536 14.21 -28.15 -9.87
N PRO A 537 14.42 -29.13 -10.77
CA PRO A 537 15.14 -30.33 -10.43
C PRO A 537 16.54 -29.95 -9.93
N ARG A 538 16.89 -30.40 -8.72
CA ARG A 538 18.24 -30.23 -8.19
C ARG A 538 19.18 -30.99 -9.11
N VAL A 539 19.98 -30.28 -9.90
CA VAL A 539 21.13 -30.90 -10.57
C VAL A 539 22.03 -31.36 -9.43
N SER A 540 22.13 -32.67 -9.23
CA SER A 540 23.09 -33.23 -8.30
C SER A 540 24.47 -32.80 -8.76
N GLU A 541 25.18 -32.01 -7.96
CA GLU A 541 26.63 -31.92 -8.05
C GLU A 541 27.18 -33.28 -7.63
N ALA A 542 27.26 -34.17 -8.61
CA ALA A 542 28.08 -35.38 -8.59
C ALA A 542 28.90 -35.33 -9.89
N ASP A 543 30.12 -34.80 -9.76
CA ASP A 543 31.35 -35.41 -10.30
C ASP A 543 32.56 -34.84 -9.55
#